data_AF-A0A1Y2V6Y4-F1
#
_entry.id   AF-A0A1Y2V6Y4-F1
#
_cell.length_a   1.000
_cell.length_b   1.000
_cell.length_c   1.000
_cell.angle_alpha   90.00
_cell.angle_beta   90.00
_cell.angle_gamma   90.00
#
_symmetry.space_group_name_H-M   'P 1'
#
loop_
_entity.id
_entity.type
_entity.pdbx_description
1 polymer ?
#
loop_
_entity_poly.entity_id
_entity_poly.type
_entity_poly.pdbx_seq_one_letter_code
_entity_poly.pdbx_strand_id
1 'polypeptide(L)'
;MTYADLAFVPWNDIFHQCVPLELEDRFKEFPNVKAWHERMTSRDSWKRLAEVRKKSMAEQDLAWTGMPRGMPTYQQYRDKIAKGEDTRAKN
;
A
#
# COMPACT_ATOMS: atom_id res chain seq x y z
N MET A 1 6.45 -19.40 7.73
CA MET A 1 5.52 -18.26 7.71
C MET A 1 4.94 -18.14 9.09
N THR A 2 5.16 -16.99 9.71
CA THR A 2 4.81 -16.62 11.08
C THR A 2 3.93 -15.38 11.03
N TYR A 3 3.41 -14.94 12.18
CA TYR A 3 2.68 -13.68 12.27
C TYR A 3 3.52 -12.48 11.83
N ALA A 4 4.82 -12.48 12.10
CA ALA A 4 5.72 -11.43 11.62
C ALA A 4 5.71 -11.36 10.09
N ASP A 5 5.74 -12.52 9.41
CA ASP A 5 5.72 -12.51 7.95
C ASP A 5 4.44 -11.85 7.41
N LEU A 6 3.29 -12.15 8.01
CA LEU A 6 2.00 -11.58 7.60
C LEU A 6 1.89 -10.08 7.90
N ALA A 7 2.47 -9.63 9.01
CA ALA A 7 2.42 -8.24 9.42
C ALA A 7 3.24 -7.33 8.49
N PHE A 8 4.40 -7.80 8.00
CA PHE A 8 5.32 -6.95 7.23
C PHE A 8 4.99 -6.87 5.73
N VAL A 9 4.35 -7.87 5.13
CA VAL A 9 4.07 -7.84 3.68
C VAL A 9 3.26 -6.59 3.26
N PRO A 10 2.15 -6.21 3.93
CA PRO A 10 1.38 -5.03 3.54
C PRO A 10 2.15 -3.72 3.72
N TRP A 11 2.99 -3.63 4.76
CA TRP A 11 3.83 -2.46 4.99
C TRP A 11 4.90 -2.30 3.91
N ASN A 12 5.47 -3.42 3.44
CA ASN A 12 6.42 -3.39 2.33
C ASN A 12 5.77 -2.96 1.02
N ASP A 13 4.50 -3.27 0.78
CA ASP A 13 3.77 -2.85 -0.43
C ASP A 13 3.62 -1.32 -0.51
N ILE A 14 3.45 -0.65 0.63
CA ILE A 14 3.19 0.79 0.71
C ILE A 14 4.36 1.61 1.25
N PHE A 15 5.52 0.98 1.47
CA PHE A 15 6.68 1.63 2.11
C PHE A 15 7.08 2.94 1.42
N HIS A 16 6.96 2.99 0.10
CA HIS A 16 7.23 4.16 -0.74
C HIS A 16 6.35 5.39 -0.42
N GLN A 17 5.23 5.22 0.29
CA GLN A 17 4.39 6.32 0.78
C GLN A 17 4.89 6.90 2.10
N CYS A 18 5.67 6.13 2.87
CA CYS A 18 6.15 6.51 4.20
C CYS A 18 7.48 7.25 4.17
N VAL A 19 8.26 7.06 3.10
CA VAL A 19 9.60 7.66 2.92
C VAL A 19 9.73 8.18 1.48
N PRO A 20 10.59 9.18 1.20
CA PRO A 20 10.76 9.72 -0.14
C PRO A 20 11.51 8.72 -1.03
N LEU A 21 10.77 7.76 -1.60
CA LEU A 21 11.29 6.65 -2.39
C LEU A 21 10.28 6.28 -3.48
N GLU A 22 10.77 5.93 -4.66
CA GLU A 22 9.93 5.38 -5.72
C GLU A 22 9.51 3.93 -5.42
N LEU A 23 8.33 3.53 -5.88
CA LEU A 23 7.77 2.20 -5.58
C LEU A 23 8.69 1.07 -6.08
N GLU A 24 9.31 1.27 -7.23
CA GLU A 24 10.19 0.33 -7.91
C GLU A 24 11.51 0.12 -7.14
N ASP A 25 11.95 1.15 -6.42
CA ASP A 25 13.21 1.14 -5.68
C ASP A 25 13.09 0.54 -4.26
N ARG A 26 11.88 0.20 -3.80
CA ARG A 26 11.61 -0.23 -2.40
C ARG A 26 12.41 -1.43 -1.91
N PHE A 27 12.98 -2.23 -2.81
CA PHE A 27 13.86 -3.36 -2.46
C PHE A 27 15.23 -3.31 -3.11
N LYS A 28 15.62 -2.19 -3.74
CA LYS A 28 16.86 -2.07 -4.52
C LYS A 28 18.10 -2.53 -3.72
N GLU A 29 18.21 -2.10 -2.48
CA GLU A 29 19.32 -2.43 -1.57
C GLU A 29 19.05 -3.69 -0.72
N PHE A 30 17.89 -4.33 -0.87
CA PHE A 30 17.42 -5.42 -0.01
C PHE A 30 16.96 -6.66 -0.81
N PRO A 31 17.85 -7.30 -1.59
CA PRO A 31 17.48 -8.41 -2.48
C PRO A 31 16.87 -9.61 -1.75
N ASN A 32 17.32 -9.89 -0.52
CA ASN A 32 16.76 -10.97 0.30
C ASN A 32 15.33 -10.64 0.78
N VAL A 33 15.03 -9.36 1.04
CA VAL A 33 13.68 -8.90 1.37
C VAL A 33 12.78 -9.00 0.14
N LYS A 34 13.27 -8.62 -1.05
CA LYS A 34 12.54 -8.82 -2.32
C LYS A 34 12.15 -10.27 -2.52
N ALA A 35 13.12 -11.18 -2.45
CA ALA A 35 12.88 -12.62 -2.65
C ALA A 35 11.94 -13.21 -1.59
N TRP A 36 12.05 -12.77 -0.33
CA TRP A 36 11.11 -13.12 0.72
C TRP A 36 9.69 -12.60 0.42
N HIS A 37 9.55 -11.33 0.06
CA HIS A 37 8.29 -10.68 -0.21
C HIS A 37 7.58 -11.32 -1.41
N GLU A 38 8.27 -11.56 -2.52
CA GLU A 38 7.74 -12.25 -3.70
C GLU A 38 7.30 -13.69 -3.38
N ARG A 39 8.05 -14.40 -2.54
CA ARG A 39 7.63 -15.72 -2.04
C ARG A 39 6.36 -15.62 -1.20
N MET A 40 6.21 -14.57 -0.39
CA MET A 40 5.02 -14.34 0.42
C MET A 40 3.79 -14.01 -0.43
N THR A 41 3.92 -13.08 -1.36
CA THR A 41 2.82 -12.59 -2.20
C THR A 41 2.39 -13.57 -3.30
N SER A 42 3.26 -14.51 -3.68
CA SER A 42 2.93 -15.57 -4.65
C SER A 42 1.99 -16.67 -4.11
N ARG A 43 1.79 -16.75 -2.79
CA ARG A 43 0.91 -17.75 -2.16
C ARG A 43 -0.57 -17.48 -2.49
N ASP A 44 -1.33 -18.54 -2.76
CA ASP A 44 -2.74 -18.40 -3.13
C ASP A 44 -3.61 -17.83 -2.01
N SER A 45 -3.28 -18.14 -0.74
CA SER A 45 -3.92 -17.50 0.41
C SER A 45 -3.69 -15.99 0.44
N TRP A 46 -2.50 -15.53 0.04
CA TRP A 46 -2.20 -14.10 -0.04
C TRP A 46 -2.91 -13.42 -1.20
N LYS A 47 -2.92 -14.05 -2.39
CA LYS A 47 -3.68 -13.55 -3.54
C LYS A 47 -5.15 -13.38 -3.21
N ARG A 48 -5.76 -14.37 -2.54
CA ARG A 48 -7.15 -14.29 -2.08
C ARG A 48 -7.35 -13.14 -1.09
N LEU A 49 -6.43 -12.94 -0.15
CA LEU A 49 -6.47 -11.80 0.78
C LEU A 49 -6.35 -10.45 0.06
N ALA A 50 -5.48 -10.36 -0.95
CA ALA A 50 -5.30 -9.15 -1.74
C ALA A 50 -6.59 -8.74 -2.47
N GLU A 51 -7.34 -9.70 -3.02
CA GLU A 51 -8.65 -9.42 -3.65
C GLU A 51 -9.69 -8.95 -2.63
N VAL A 52 -9.76 -9.57 -1.45
CA VAL A 52 -10.66 -9.13 -0.38
C VAL A 52 -10.30 -7.71 0.08
N ARG A 53 -9.00 -7.43 0.26
CA ARG A 53 -8.51 -6.11 0.62
C ARG A 53 -8.86 -5.07 -0.45
N LYS A 54 -8.65 -5.39 -1.73
CA LYS A 54 -8.98 -4.50 -2.86
C LYS A 54 -10.45 -4.11 -2.85
N LYS A 55 -11.36 -5.08 -2.65
CA LYS A 55 -12.80 -4.80 -2.52
C LYS A 55 -13.10 -3.89 -1.32
N SER A 56 -12.56 -4.21 -0.15
CA SER A 56 -12.79 -3.43 1.08
C SER A 56 -12.22 -2.00 1.01
N MET A 57 -11.09 -1.79 0.32
CA MET A 57 -10.55 -0.46 0.05
C MET A 57 -11.46 0.33 -0.87
N ALA A 58 -11.97 -0.29 -1.94
CA ALA A 58 -12.88 0.37 -2.88
C ALA A 58 -14.20 0.80 -2.21
N GLU A 59 -14.75 -0.02 -1.30
CA GLU A 59 -15.93 0.30 -0.48
C GLU A 59 -15.73 1.51 0.44
N GLN A 60 -14.48 1.84 0.77
CA GLN A 60 -14.10 2.97 1.62
C GLN A 60 -13.53 4.16 0.81
N ASP A 61 -13.66 4.13 -0.51
CA ASP A 61 -13.08 5.13 -1.41
C ASP A 61 -11.57 5.30 -1.28
N LEU A 62 -10.89 4.21 -0.95
CA LEU A 62 -9.44 4.14 -0.84
C LEU A 62 -8.83 3.51 -2.10
N ALA A 63 -7.66 4.00 -2.48
CA ALA A 63 -6.75 3.36 -3.40
C ALA A 63 -6.09 2.12 -2.76
N TRP A 64 -5.39 1.33 -3.58
CA TRP A 64 -4.69 0.13 -3.09
C TRP A 64 -3.62 0.45 -2.04
N THR A 65 -3.08 1.67 -2.03
CA THR A 65 -2.12 2.16 -1.03
C THR A 65 -2.77 2.46 0.33
N GLY A 66 -4.10 2.48 0.42
CA GLY A 66 -4.84 2.94 1.60
C GLY A 66 -5.06 4.46 1.65
N MET A 67 -4.55 5.21 0.67
CA MET A 67 -4.83 6.64 0.51
C MET A 67 -6.21 6.86 -0.14
N PRO A 68 -6.86 8.02 0.03
CA PRO A 68 -8.10 8.31 -0.69
C PRO A 68 -7.92 8.24 -2.22
N ARG A 69 -8.94 7.74 -2.91
CA ARG A 69 -8.94 7.62 -4.37
C ARG A 69 -8.75 8.99 -5.02
N GLY A 70 -7.91 9.06 -6.06
CA GLY A 70 -7.54 10.32 -6.72
C GLY A 70 -6.42 11.10 -6.02
N MET A 71 -5.83 10.55 -4.94
CA MET A 71 -4.65 11.10 -4.27
C MET A 71 -3.55 10.04 -4.21
N PRO A 72 -2.74 9.88 -5.26
CA PRO A 72 -1.74 8.82 -5.34
C PRO A 72 -0.59 8.97 -4.33
N THR A 73 -0.40 10.15 -3.72
CA THR A 73 0.71 10.42 -2.80
C THR A 73 0.23 10.95 -1.45
N TYR A 74 0.95 10.59 -0.39
CA TYR A 74 0.76 11.15 0.94
C TYR A 74 0.90 12.68 0.97
N GLN A 75 1.78 13.26 0.15
CA GLN A 75 1.96 14.72 0.09
C GLN A 75 0.70 15.44 -0.43
N GLN A 76 0.09 14.95 -1.53
CA GLN A 76 -1.16 15.54 -2.05
C GLN A 76 -2.29 15.49 -1.03
N TYR A 77 -2.36 14.42 -0.25
CA TYR A 77 -3.31 14.31 0.86
C TYR A 77 -3.07 15.35 1.95
N ARG A 78 -1.81 15.54 2.37
CA ARG A 78 -1.45 16.58 3.34
C ARG A 78 -1.76 18.00 2.85
N ASP A 79 -1.49 18.28 1.57
CA ASP A 79 -1.74 19.60 0.98
C ASP A 79 -3.25 19.94 0.98
N LYS A 80 -4.10 18.95 0.70
CA LYS A 80 -5.56 19.13 0.75
C LYS A 80 -6.08 19.34 2.17
N ILE A 81 -5.57 18.60 3.15
CA ILE A 81 -5.90 18.84 4.56
C ILE A 81 -5.50 20.26 4.98
N ALA A 82 -4.29 20.70 4.62
CA ALA A 82 -3.81 22.03 4.95
C ALA A 82 -4.69 23.15 4.34
N LYS A 83 -5.35 22.88 3.20
CA LYS A 83 -6.31 23.77 2.54
C LYS A 83 -7.75 23.65 3.05
N GLY A 84 -8.03 22.70 3.95
CA GLY A 84 -9.40 22.42 4.42
C GLY A 84 -10.32 21.79 3.36
N GLU A 85 -9.75 21.16 2.33
CA GLU A 85 -10.51 20.51 1.26
C GLU A 85 -11.00 19.11 1.69
N ASP A 86 -12.15 18.67 1.16
CA ASP A 86 -12.62 17.28 1.38
C ASP A 86 -11.64 16.31 0.72
N THR A 87 -11.13 15.37 1.53
CA THR A 87 -10.20 14.34 1.09
C THR A 87 -10.89 13.05 0.65
N ARG A 88 -12.22 12.95 0.73
CA ARG A 88 -12.97 11.81 0.19
C ARG A 88 -12.95 11.83 -1.34
N ALA A 89 -13.02 10.64 -1.94
CA ALA A 89 -13.18 10.56 -3.39
C ALA A 89 -14.50 11.25 -3.78
N LYS A 90 -14.47 12.08 -4.83
CA LYS A 90 -15.70 12.61 -5.41
C LYS A 90 -16.33 11.50 -6.26
N ASN A 91 -17.62 11.23 -6.02
CA ASN A 91 -18.45 10.35 -6.85
C ASN A 91 -18.49 10.83 -8.31
#